data_AF-A0A8J6XDE7-F1
#
_entry.id   AF-A0A8J6XDE7-F1
#
_cell.length_a   1.000
_cell.length_b   1.000
_cell.length_c   1.000
_cell.angle_alpha   90.00
_cell.angle_beta   90.00
_cell.angle_gamma   90.00
#
_symmetry.space_group_name_H-M   'P 1'
#
loop_
_entity.id
_entity.type
_entity.pdbx_description
1 polymer ?
#
loop_
_entity_poly.entity_id
_entity_poly.type
_entity_poly.pdbx_seq_one_letter_code
_entity_poly.pdbx_strand_id
1 'polypeptide(L)' 'MFEMGWFSAKLFLKGKLLRDPLYFWRQTAIGWGVGLVLMVLLGVLRFPLWFPVVVSSLFVGGMMPFLLKDFKMK' A
#
# COMPACT_ATOMS: atom_id res chain seq x y z
N MET A 1 1.33 -15.46 -20.38
CA MET A 1 0.77 -14.84 -19.14
C MET A 1 1.54 -13.61 -18.69
N PHE A 2 2.87 -13.56 -18.83
CA PHE A 2 3.68 -12.36 -18.51
C PHE A 2 3.32 -11.12 -19.36
N GLU A 3 2.93 -11.33 -20.62
CA GLU A 3 2.49 -10.27 -21.53
C GLU A 3 1.21 -9.58 -21.04
N MET A 4 0.26 -10.32 -20.48
CA MET A 4 -0.97 -9.74 -19.91
C MET A 4 -0.68 -8.89 -18.66
N GLY A 5 0.29 -9.32 -17.83
CA GLY A 5 0.80 -8.53 -16.72
C GLY A 5 1.48 -7.25 -17.19
N TRP A 6 2.27 -7.32 -18.28
CA TRP A 6 2.92 -6.16 -18.87
C TRP A 6 1.93 -5.15 -19.46
N PHE A 7 0.88 -5.63 -20.14
CA PHE A 7 -0.20 -4.77 -20.64
C PHE A 7 -0.97 -4.11 -19.49
N SER A 8 -1.28 -4.86 -18.42
CA SER A 8 -1.92 -4.30 -17.22
C SER A 8 -1.04 -3.24 -16.54
N ALA A 9 0.26 -3.49 -16.39
CA ALA A 9 1.20 -2.52 -15.83
C ALA A 9 1.27 -1.25 -16.69
N LYS A 10 1.31 -1.39 -18.03
CA LYS A 10 1.30 -0.26 -18.96
C LYS A 10 0.00 0.55 -18.92
N LEU A 11 -1.15 -0.10 -18.75
CA LEU A 11 -2.45 0.56 -18.56
C LEU A 11 -2.59 1.22 -17.18
N PHE A 12 -2.00 0.62 -16.15
CA PHE A 12 -1.93 1.16 -14.79
C PHE A 12 -1.13 2.46 -14.76
N LEU A 13 0.06 2.46 -15.37
CA LEU A 13 0.90 3.66 -15.51
C LEU A 13 0.25 4.76 -16.36
N LYS A 14 -0.60 4.38 -17.33
CA LYS A 14 -1.40 5.33 -18.12
C LYS A 14 -2.64 5.85 -17.38
N GLY A 15 -2.90 5.40 -16.15
CA GLY A 15 -4.08 5.78 -15.37
C GLY A 15 -5.41 5.32 -15.97
N LYS A 16 -5.38 4.38 -16.94
CA LYS A 16 -6.58 3.89 -17.64
C LYS A 16 -7.15 2.60 -17.03
N LEU A 17 -6.39 1.94 -16.17
CA LEU A 17 -6.82 0.71 -15.49
C LEU A 17 -7.70 0.99 -14.26
N LEU A 18 -7.41 2.10 -13.58
CA LEU A 18 -8.09 2.51 -12.36
C LEU A 18 -9.23 3.45 -12.69
N ARG A 19 -10.40 3.23 -12.10
CA ARG A 19 -11.52 4.17 -12.20
C ARG A 19 -11.17 5.53 -11.61
N ASP A 20 -10.48 5.52 -10.47
CA ASP A 20 -10.07 6.70 -9.71
C ASP A 20 -8.60 6.58 -9.28
N PRO A 21 -7.64 6.97 -10.13
CA PRO A 21 -6.20 6.85 -9.82
C PRO A 21 -5.79 7.69 -8.61
N LEU A 22 -6.45 8.83 -8.40
CA LEU A 22 -6.19 9.70 -7.24
C LEU A 22 -6.61 9.04 -5.92
N TYR A 23 -7.70 8.28 -5.91
CA TYR A 23 -8.16 7.55 -4.73
C TYR A 23 -7.15 6.46 -4.33
N PHE A 24 -6.66 5.70 -5.30
CA PHE A 24 -5.64 4.68 -5.09
C PHE A 24 -4.33 5.28 -4.53
N TRP A 25 -3.86 6.39 -5.11
CA TRP A 25 -2.63 7.04 -4.65
C TRP A 25 -2.79 7.63 -3.24
N ARG A 26 -3.95 8.26 -2.96
CA ARG A 26 -4.26 8.81 -1.64
C ARG A 26 -4.31 7.72 -0.57
N GLN A 27 -4.98 6.60 -0.84
CA GLN A 27 -5.04 5.49 0.10
C GLN A 27 -3.70 4.80 0.30
N THR A 28 -2.92 4.62 -0.76
CA THR A 28 -1.56 4.09 -0.66
C THR A 28 -0.68 5.00 0.19
N ALA A 29 -0.76 6.32 -0.02
CA ALA A 29 -0.04 7.29 0.80
C ALA A 29 -0.49 7.28 2.27
N ILE A 30 -1.79 7.13 2.55
CA ILE A 30 -2.30 6.99 3.92
C ILE A 30 -1.77 5.72 4.57
N GLY A 31 -1.87 4.57 3.90
CA GLY A 31 -1.36 3.30 4.42
C GLY A 31 0.15 3.35 4.68
N TRP A 32 0.91 3.96 3.76
CA TRP A 32 2.35 4.13 3.90
C TRP A 32 2.72 5.09 5.03
N GLY A 33 2.01 6.22 5.15
CA GLY A 33 2.19 7.18 6.23
C GLY A 33 1.89 6.56 7.61
N VAL A 34 0.78 5.83 7.74
CA VAL A 34 0.44 5.10 8.98
C VAL A 34 1.52 4.06 9.31
N GLY A 35 2.01 3.33 8.31
CA GLY A 35 3.10 2.36 8.47
C GLY A 35 4.40 2.98 8.98
N LEU A 36 4.81 4.09 8.38
CA LEU A 36 6.02 4.82 8.78
C LEU A 36 5.88 5.37 10.21
N VAL A 37 4.74 6.00 10.53
CA VAL A 37 4.49 6.51 11.88
C VAL A 37 4.53 5.37 12.91
N LEU A 38 3.90 4.24 12.62
CA LEU A 38 3.89 3.08 13.51
C LEU A 38 5.29 2.49 13.70
N MET A 39 6.07 2.41 12.63
CA MET A 39 7.46 1.93 12.65
C MET A 39 8.36 2.87 13.47
N VAL A 40 8.25 4.18 13.28
CA VAL A 40 9.00 5.18 14.05
C VAL A 40 8.61 5.13 15.53
N LEU A 41 7.32 5.04 15.84
CA LEU A 41 6.83 4.97 17.22
C LEU A 41 7.39 3.73 17.93
N LEU A 42 7.33 2.56 17.29
CA LEU A 42 7.90 1.31 17.82
C LEU A 42 9.43 1.35 17.91
N GLY A 43 10.10 2.06 17.00
CA GLY A 43 11.55 2.26 17.04
C GLY A 43 12.03 3.13 18.20
N VAL A 44 11.25 4.15 18.58
CA VAL A 44 11.54 5.00 19.75
C VAL A 44 11.47 4.21 21.06
N LEU A 45 10.67 3.14 21.13
CA LEU A 45 10.59 2.25 22.29
C LEU A 45 11.84 1.35 22.47
N ARG A 46 12.92 1.57 21.70
CA ARG A 46 14.22 0.88 21.82
C ARG A 46 14.13 -0.63 21.56
N PHE A 47 13.05 -1.09 20.93
CA PHE A 47 12.90 -2.46 20.47
C PHE A 47 13.90 -2.74 19.32
N PRO A 48 14.40 -3.98 19.23
CA PRO A 48 15.26 -4.37 18.12
C PRO A 48 14.49 -4.23 16.79
N LEU A 49 15.14 -3.64 15.78
CA LEU A 49 14.52 -3.15 14.53
C LEU A 49 13.66 -4.16 13.76
N TRP A 50 13.92 -5.47 13.91
CA TRP A 50 13.08 -6.51 13.32
C TRP A 50 11.62 -6.48 13.81
N PHE A 51 11.38 -6.13 15.07
CA PHE A 51 10.05 -6.13 15.66
C PHE A 51 9.15 -5.01 15.12
N PRO A 52 9.58 -3.73 15.11
CA PRO A 52 8.86 -2.64 14.43
C PRO A 52 8.55 -2.95 12.97
N VAL A 53 9.49 -3.55 12.23
CA VAL A 53 9.34 -3.84 10.81
C VAL A 53 8.30 -4.93 10.57
N VAL A 54 8.33 -6.02 11.34
CA VAL A 54 7.35 -7.10 11.20
C VAL A 54 5.95 -6.59 11.58
N VAL A 55 5.82 -5.90 12.71
CA VAL A 55 4.52 -5.40 13.18
C VAL A 55 3.95 -4.35 12.21
N SER A 56 4.76 -3.39 11.75
CA SER A 56 4.28 -2.37 10.81
C SER A 56 3.91 -2.97 9.45
N SER A 57 4.71 -3.92 8.94
CA SER A 57 4.42 -4.65 7.70
C SER A 57 3.10 -5.41 7.79
N LEU A 58 2.88 -6.16 8.87
CA LEU A 58 1.67 -6.95 9.06
C LEU A 58 0.44 -6.06 9.19
N PHE A 59 0.58 -4.95 9.92
CA PHE A 59 -0.52 -4.01 10.14
C PHE A 59 -0.91 -3.29 8.85
N VAL A 60 0.06 -2.72 8.13
CA VAL A 60 -0.20 -2.04 6.86
C VAL A 60 -0.69 -3.02 5.80
N GLY A 61 -0.10 -4.21 5.71
CA GLY A 61 -0.50 -5.27 4.78
C GLY A 61 -1.93 -5.77 5.05
N GLY A 62 -2.31 -5.94 6.32
CA GLY A 62 -3.67 -6.28 6.71
C GLY A 62 -4.68 -5.17 6.50
N MET A 63 -4.24 -3.91 6.57
CA MET A 63 -5.10 -2.74 6.38
C MET A 63 -5.31 -2.37 4.89
N MET A 64 -4.35 -2.70 4.01
CA MET A 64 -4.43 -2.49 2.56
C MET A 64 -5.69 -3.05 1.88
N PRO A 65 -6.16 -4.29 2.13
CA PRO A 65 -7.41 -4.79 1.54
C PRO A 65 -8.65 -4.03 2.03
N PHE A 66 -8.61 -3.44 3.23
CA PHE A 66 -9.70 -2.62 3.74
C PHE A 66 -9.68 -1.20 3.20
N LEU A 67 -8.49 -0.58 3.05
CA LEU A 67 -8.38 0.71 2.36
C LEU A 67 -8.86 0.55 0.92
N LEU A 68 -8.32 -0.41 0.18
CA LEU A 68 -8.64 -0.63 -1.23
C LEU A 68 -10.00 -1.30 -1.46
N LYS A 69 -10.92 -1.28 -0.49
CA LYS A 69 -12.23 -1.94 -0.60
C LYS A 69 -13.11 -1.36 -1.71
N ASP A 70 -13.02 -0.06 -1.97
CA ASP A 70 -13.73 0.62 -3.07
C ASP A 70 -12.95 0.63 -4.40
N PHE A 71 -11.87 -0.16 -4.48
CA PHE A 71 -11.08 -0.30 -5.70
C PHE A 71 -11.90 -0.97 -6.80
N LYS A 72 -12.42 -0.17 -7.73
CA LYS A 72 -13.04 -0.66 -8.97
C LYS A 72 -12.08 -0.46 -10.14
N MET A 73 -11.79 -1.56 -10.85
CA MET A 73 -11.18 -1.50 -12.18
C MET A 73 -12.23 -1.06 -13.20
N LYS A 74 -11.78 -0.35 -14.23
CA LYS A 74 -12.65 0.08 -15.33
C LYS A 74 -12.79 -0.99 -16.40
#